data_AF-A0AAN5I4W5-F1
#
_entry.id   AF-A0AAN5I4W5-F1
#
_cell.length_a   1.000
_cell.length_b   1.000
_cell.length_c   1.000
_cell.angle_alpha   90.00
_cell.angle_beta   90.00
_cell.angle_gamma   90.00
#
_symmetry.space_group_name_H-M   'P 1'
#
loop_
_entity.id
_entity.type
_entity.pdbx_description
1 polymer ?
#
loop_
_entity_poly.entity_id
_entity_poly.type
_entity_poly.pdbx_seq_one_letter_code
_entity_poly.pdbx_strand_id
1 'polypeptide(L)'
;IHSPLVPIAATDFSLRVYTYDDNQNGEDFNMTFFALANDDYQHKIPYLKQAMELQKDNGGLKLFATPWTPPFWMKDDVNFKGGAMIKGGEDGPYYSSYAKYFVKFFEAYLAEG
;
A
#
# COMPACT_ATOMS: atom_id res chain seq x y z
N ILE A 1 8.32 -22.25 -5.93
CA ILE A 1 8.46 -20.89 -5.37
C ILE A 1 7.04 -20.34 -5.25
N HIS A 2 6.45 -20.36 -4.06
CA HIS A 2 5.13 -19.77 -3.84
C HIS A 2 5.35 -18.38 -3.24
N SER A 3 5.10 -17.34 -4.03
CA SER A 3 5.29 -15.96 -3.61
C SER A 3 3.94 -15.26 -3.59
N PRO A 4 3.31 -15.09 -2.42
CA PRO A 4 2.02 -14.44 -2.33
C PRO A 4 2.14 -12.95 -2.64
N LEU A 5 1.08 -12.43 -3.25
CA LEU A 5 0.89 -11.02 -3.54
C LEU A 5 0.18 -10.37 -2.36
N VAL A 6 0.74 -9.26 -1.85
CA VAL A 6 0.18 -8.44 -0.78
C VAL A 6 -0.29 -7.12 -1.37
N PRO A 7 -1.61 -6.86 -1.41
CA PRO A 7 -2.09 -5.58 -1.90
C PRO A 7 -1.72 -4.44 -0.96
N ILE A 8 -1.16 -3.38 -1.54
CA ILE A 8 -0.92 -2.11 -0.85
C ILE A 8 -2.25 -1.36 -0.82
N ALA A 9 -2.83 -1.26 0.38
CA ALA A 9 -4.16 -0.75 0.68
C ALA A 9 -5.33 -1.57 0.08
N ALA A 10 -6.40 -0.91 -0.38
CA ALA A 10 -7.62 -1.56 -0.85
C ALA A 10 -7.51 -2.11 -2.27
N THR A 11 -8.30 -3.16 -2.53
CA THR A 11 -8.55 -3.73 -3.86
C THR A 11 -10.05 -3.88 -4.08
N ASP A 12 -10.45 -4.42 -5.23
CA ASP A 12 -11.82 -4.87 -5.52
C ASP A 12 -12.33 -5.99 -4.58
N PHE A 13 -11.42 -6.73 -3.93
CA PHE A 13 -11.74 -7.73 -2.90
C PHE A 13 -11.80 -7.15 -1.46
N SER A 14 -11.65 -5.83 -1.30
CA SER A 14 -11.76 -5.17 0.00
C SER A 14 -13.21 -4.72 0.28
N LEU A 15 -13.60 -4.72 1.56
CA LEU A 15 -14.96 -4.32 1.99
C LEU A 15 -15.22 -2.81 1.83
N ARG A 16 -14.16 -2.02 1.75
CA ARG A 16 -14.21 -0.57 1.56
C ARG A 16 -13.04 -0.12 0.71
N VAL A 17 -13.21 1.05 0.12
CA VAL A 17 -12.17 1.76 -0.63
C VAL A 17 -11.34 2.60 0.35
N TYR A 18 -10.02 2.45 0.32
CA TYR A 18 -9.07 3.21 1.14
C TYR A 18 -7.64 3.16 0.57
N THR A 19 -6.84 4.16 0.91
CA THR A 19 -5.38 4.18 0.82
C THR A 19 -4.78 4.40 2.21
N TYR A 20 -3.45 4.38 2.33
CA TYR A 20 -2.77 4.64 3.60
C TYR A 20 -2.57 6.12 3.90
N ASP A 21 -2.94 7.02 2.99
CA ASP A 21 -2.80 8.47 3.15
C ASP A 21 -4.03 9.22 2.62
N ASP A 22 -5.22 8.73 2.98
CA ASP A 22 -6.51 9.38 2.71
C ASP A 22 -6.85 10.37 3.83
N ASN A 23 -6.11 11.47 3.93
CA ASN A 23 -6.45 12.54 4.88
C ASN A 23 -7.34 13.62 4.21
N GLN A 24 -8.18 14.29 5.01
CA GLN A 24 -9.05 15.38 4.55
C GLN A 24 -8.35 16.75 4.50
N ASN A 25 -7.07 16.81 4.87
CA ASN A 25 -6.33 18.06 5.05
C ASN A 25 -5.61 18.53 3.77
N GLY A 26 -5.84 17.85 2.64
CA GLY A 26 -5.27 18.21 1.34
C GLY A 26 -4.09 17.32 0.96
N GLU A 27 -3.13 17.89 0.24
CA GLU A 27 -1.99 17.16 -0.32
C GLU A 27 -0.89 16.96 0.74
N ASP A 28 -0.45 15.71 0.96
CA ASP A 28 0.59 15.36 1.92
C ASP A 28 1.84 14.81 1.21
N PHE A 29 2.65 15.70 0.63
CA PHE A 29 3.88 15.32 -0.08
C PHE A 29 4.96 14.68 0.80
N ASN A 30 4.79 14.68 2.12
CA ASN A 30 5.77 14.15 3.08
C ASN A 30 5.32 12.85 3.76
N MET A 31 4.14 12.31 3.42
CA MET A 31 3.59 11.09 4.03
C MET A 31 3.50 11.20 5.55
N THR A 32 3.19 12.39 6.07
CA THR A 32 3.05 12.67 7.51
C THR A 32 1.83 11.98 8.13
N PHE A 33 0.76 11.77 7.36
CA PHE A 33 -0.46 11.10 7.80
C PHE A 33 -0.54 9.63 7.35
N PHE A 34 0.54 9.08 6.79
CA PHE A 34 0.60 7.69 6.39
C PHE A 34 0.34 6.76 7.58
N ALA A 35 -0.64 5.86 7.44
CA ALA A 35 -0.90 4.81 8.41
C ALA A 35 -1.45 3.56 7.72
N LEU A 36 -1.01 2.38 8.16
CA LEU A 36 -1.65 1.13 7.76
C LEU A 36 -3.10 1.11 8.22
N ALA A 37 -3.96 0.48 7.42
CA ALA A 37 -5.37 0.37 7.78
C ALA A 37 -5.56 -0.73 8.83
N ASN A 38 -6.67 -0.65 9.57
CA ASN A 38 -7.07 -1.72 10.49
C ASN A 38 -7.16 -3.08 9.79
N ASP A 39 -7.56 -3.08 8.51
CA ASP A 39 -7.59 -4.26 7.64
C ASP A 39 -6.23 -4.98 7.52
N ASP A 40 -5.10 -4.26 7.55
CA ASP A 40 -3.76 -4.85 7.53
C ASP A 40 -3.47 -5.58 8.84
N TYR A 41 -3.72 -4.93 9.98
CA TYR A 41 -3.45 -5.48 11.30
C TYR A 41 -4.36 -6.65 11.67
N GLN A 42 -5.63 -6.59 11.28
CA GLN A 42 -6.61 -7.63 11.64
C GLN A 42 -6.55 -8.85 10.72
N HIS A 43 -6.16 -8.66 9.45
CA HIS A 43 -6.24 -9.72 8.45
C HIS A 43 -4.89 -9.99 7.79
N LYS A 44 -4.33 -9.02 7.05
CA LYS A 44 -3.18 -9.30 6.16
C LYS A 44 -1.94 -9.75 6.94
N ILE A 45 -1.51 -8.97 7.94
CA ILE A 45 -0.29 -9.23 8.70
C ILE A 45 -0.37 -10.55 9.48
N PRO A 46 -1.44 -10.86 10.25
CA PRO A 46 -1.55 -12.14 10.94
C PRO A 46 -1.48 -13.34 10.01
N TYR A 47 -2.15 -13.30 8.85
CA TYR A 47 -2.12 -14.42 7.89
C TYR A 47 -0.75 -14.56 7.23
N LEU A 48 -0.07 -13.46 6.93
CA LEU A 48 1.29 -13.49 6.37
C LEU A 48 2.28 -14.10 7.37
N LYS A 49 2.20 -13.72 8.65
CA LYS A 49 3.04 -14.31 9.70
C LYS A 49 2.82 -15.82 9.84
N GLN A 50 1.57 -16.27 9.80
CA GLN A 50 1.26 -17.71 9.79
C GLN A 50 1.84 -18.42 8.56
N ALA A 51 1.70 -17.82 7.37
CA ALA A 51 2.27 -18.38 6.14
C ALA A 51 3.80 -18.44 6.18
N MET A 52 4.46 -17.42 6.76
CA MET A 52 5.91 -17.39 6.96
C MET A 52 6.37 -18.50 7.90
N GLU A 53 5.67 -18.71 9.02
CA GLU A 53 5.99 -19.78 9.99
C GLU A 53 5.88 -21.17 9.33
N LEU A 54 4.88 -21.39 8.49
CA LEU A 54 4.71 -22.65 7.75
C LEU A 54 5.78 -22.87 6.66
N GLN A 55 6.41 -21.80 6.17
CA GLN A 55 7.45 -21.86 5.13
C GLN A 55 8.87 -21.72 5.68
N LYS A 56 9.05 -21.59 7.01
CA LYS A 56 10.36 -21.37 7.64
C LYS A 56 11.39 -22.44 7.28
N ASP A 57 10.96 -23.69 7.19
CA ASP A 57 11.83 -24.84 6.87
C ASP A 57 11.99 -25.07 5.35
N ASN A 58 11.28 -24.29 4.53
CA ASN A 58 11.20 -24.45 3.07
C ASN A 58 11.79 -23.26 2.30
N GLY A 59 12.80 -22.58 2.89
CA GLY A 59 13.51 -21.48 2.25
C GLY A 59 12.85 -20.11 2.39
N GLY A 60 11.85 -20.00 3.27
CA GLY A 60 11.16 -18.75 3.59
C GLY A 60 10.18 -18.28 2.51
N LEU A 61 9.43 -17.23 2.84
CA LEU A 61 8.41 -16.65 1.97
C LEU A 61 8.96 -15.39 1.29
N LYS A 62 8.79 -15.29 -0.03
CA LYS A 62 9.05 -14.05 -0.79
C LYS A 62 7.74 -13.36 -1.09
N LEU A 63 7.57 -12.14 -0.61
CA LEU A 63 6.36 -11.34 -0.81
C LEU A 63 6.54 -10.41 -2.01
N PHE A 64 5.49 -10.28 -2.81
CA PHE A 64 5.34 -9.20 -3.78
C PHE A 64 4.27 -8.25 -3.29
N ALA A 65 4.45 -6.95 -3.49
CA ALA A 65 3.45 -5.96 -3.11
C ALA A 65 3.08 -5.09 -4.31
N THR A 66 1.77 -4.89 -4.51
CA THR A 66 1.26 -4.06 -5.60
C THR A 66 0.12 -3.17 -5.10
N PRO A 67 0.11 -1.88 -5.45
CA PRO A 67 -1.00 -0.99 -5.18
C PRO A 67 -2.09 -1.14 -6.26
N TRP A 68 -3.33 -0.90 -5.88
CA TRP A 68 -4.44 -0.78 -6.84
C TRP A 68 -4.61 0.67 -7.31
N THR A 69 -4.35 1.63 -6.42
CA THR A 69 -4.46 3.06 -6.71
C THR A 69 -3.54 3.87 -5.78
N PRO A 70 -3.00 5.02 -6.21
CA PRO A 70 -2.37 5.99 -5.31
C PRO A 70 -3.41 6.71 -4.42
N PRO A 71 -2.99 7.40 -3.35
CA PRO A 71 -3.85 8.30 -2.58
C PRO A 71 -4.64 9.26 -3.46
N PHE A 72 -5.91 9.51 -3.11
CA PHE A 72 -6.83 10.25 -4.00
C PHE A 72 -6.35 11.65 -4.35
N TRP A 73 -5.68 12.33 -3.41
CA TRP A 73 -5.17 13.67 -3.62
C TRP A 73 -4.02 13.71 -4.66
N MET A 74 -3.40 12.58 -4.99
CA MET A 74 -2.36 12.48 -6.02
C MET A 74 -2.91 12.31 -7.44
N LYS A 75 -4.23 12.11 -7.61
CA LYS A 75 -4.83 11.73 -8.89
C LYS A 75 -5.51 12.91 -9.57
N ASP A 76 -5.47 12.94 -10.90
CA ASP A 76 -6.21 13.91 -11.72
C ASP A 76 -7.73 13.70 -11.64
N ASP A 77 -8.16 12.44 -11.54
CA ASP A 77 -9.53 12.02 -11.26
C ASP A 77 -9.66 11.43 -9.84
N VAL A 78 -10.66 11.91 -9.09
CA VAL A 78 -11.01 11.45 -7.75
C VAL A 78 -11.65 10.05 -7.74
N ASN A 79 -11.96 9.46 -8.89
CA ASN A 79 -12.58 8.14 -8.97
C ASN A 79 -11.61 7.00 -8.64
N PHE A 80 -12.06 6.01 -7.85
CA PHE A 80 -11.32 4.77 -7.57
C PHE A 80 -11.28 3.80 -8.76
N LYS A 81 -12.24 3.93 -9.69
CA LYS A 81 -12.39 3.06 -10.88
C LYS A 81 -12.04 3.85 -12.14
N GLY A 82 -11.30 3.23 -13.05
CA GLY A 82 -10.77 3.89 -14.26
C GLY A 82 -9.32 4.32 -14.07
N GLY A 83 -8.51 4.21 -15.13
CA GLY A 83 -7.08 4.53 -15.10
C GLY A 83 -6.87 6.02 -14.92
N ALA A 84 -6.80 6.46 -13.67
CA ALA A 84 -6.46 7.83 -13.30
C ALA A 84 -4.94 7.94 -13.14
N MET A 85 -4.38 8.99 -13.73
CA MET A 85 -2.95 9.21 -13.74
C MET A 85 -2.55 10.00 -12.50
N ILE A 86 -1.31 9.80 -12.04
CA ILE A 86 -0.73 10.66 -11.02
C ILE A 86 -0.61 12.07 -11.64
N LYS A 87 -1.01 13.10 -10.88
CA LYS A 87 -0.94 14.50 -11.30
C LYS A 87 0.50 14.88 -11.68
N GLY A 88 0.62 15.64 -12.77
CA GLY A 88 1.91 16.18 -13.22
C GLY A 88 2.77 15.18 -13.99
N GLY A 89 4.03 15.55 -14.24
CA GLY A 89 5.01 14.68 -14.90
C GLY A 89 5.72 13.73 -13.93
N GLU A 90 6.42 12.74 -14.46
CA GLU A 90 7.16 11.72 -13.70
C GLU A 90 8.26 12.33 -12.79
N ASP A 91 8.84 13.46 -13.20
CA ASP A 91 9.81 14.24 -12.40
C ASP A 91 9.12 15.19 -11.39
N GLY A 92 7.80 15.11 -11.25
CA GLY A 92 7.00 15.98 -10.40
C GLY A 92 6.97 15.58 -8.92
N PRO A 93 6.46 16.47 -8.05
CA PRO A 93 6.38 16.22 -6.61
C PRO A 93 5.42 15.07 -6.25
N TYR A 94 4.41 14.80 -7.07
CA TYR A 94 3.46 13.71 -6.83
C TYR A 94 4.09 12.34 -7.02
N TYR A 95 4.84 12.13 -8.11
CA TYR A 95 5.59 10.88 -8.32
C TYR A 95 6.65 10.67 -7.24
N SER A 96 7.37 11.72 -6.86
CA SER A 96 8.33 11.66 -5.73
C SER A 96 7.65 11.26 -4.42
N SER A 97 6.45 11.78 -4.17
CA SER A 97 5.68 11.45 -2.96
C SER A 97 5.10 10.05 -3.02
N TYR A 98 4.69 9.60 -4.20
CA TYR A 98 4.24 8.22 -4.41
C TYR A 98 5.39 7.22 -4.21
N ALA A 99 6.61 7.55 -4.62
CA ALA A 99 7.79 6.75 -4.28
C ALA A 99 7.99 6.64 -2.75
N LYS A 100 7.83 7.75 -2.01
CA LYS A 100 7.86 7.74 -0.53
C LYS A 100 6.75 6.87 0.07
N TYR A 101 5.56 6.85 -0.54
CA TYR A 101 4.44 6.01 -0.09
C TYR A 101 4.82 4.51 -0.10
N PHE A 102 5.51 4.03 -1.14
CA PHE A 102 6.02 2.66 -1.15
C PHE A 102 7.07 2.41 -0.07
N VAL A 103 8.02 3.33 0.12
CA VAL A 103 9.03 3.21 1.18
C VAL A 103 8.35 3.10 2.54
N LYS A 104 7.37 3.96 2.83
CA LYS A 104 6.59 3.93 4.07
C LYS A 104 5.83 2.62 4.27
N PHE A 105 5.25 2.07 3.22
CA PHE A 105 4.62 0.75 3.28
C PHE A 105 5.61 -0.35 3.69
N PHE A 106 6.79 -0.41 3.06
CA PHE A 106 7.81 -1.41 3.40
C PHE A 106 8.38 -1.20 4.80
N GLU A 107 8.63 0.04 5.23
CA GLU A 107 9.03 0.36 6.60
C GLU A 107 8.00 -0.11 7.62
N ALA A 108 6.71 0.14 7.36
CA ALA A 108 5.63 -0.25 8.25
C ALA A 108 5.46 -1.77 8.36
N TYR A 109 5.49 -2.49 7.23
CA TYR A 109 5.41 -3.95 7.24
C TYR A 109 6.65 -4.59 7.87
N LEU A 110 7.85 -4.03 7.69
CA LEU A 110 9.06 -4.52 8.33
C LEU A 110 9.02 -4.34 9.86
N ALA A 111 8.43 -3.24 10.34
CA ALA A 111 8.28 -2.98 11.77
C ALA A 111 7.35 -4.00 12.47
N GLU A 112 6.46 -4.63 11.71
CA GLU A 112 5.57 -5.67 12.22
C GLU A 112 6.24 -7.05 12.29
N GLY A 113 7.39 -7.26 11.64
CA GLY A 113 8.10 -8.55 11.56
C GLY A 113 7.45 -9.56 10.62
#